data_AF-A0A2N6QPP3-F1
#
_entry.id   AF-A0A2N6QPP3-F1
#
_cell.length_a   1.000
_cell.length_b   1.000
_cell.length_c   1.000
_cell.angle_alpha   90.00
_cell.angle_beta   90.00
_cell.angle_gamma   90.00
#
_symmetry.space_group_name_H-M   'P 1'
#
loop_
_entity.id
_entity.type
_entity.pdbx_description
1 polymer ?
#
loop_
_entity_poly.entity_id
_entity_poly.type
_entity_poly.pdbx_seq_one_letter_code
_entity_poly.pdbx_strand_id
1 'polypeptide(L)'
;MSSNPKNTHSHQPAAKELQIENRKFLPEVIKLLNEGHTVTLQLRGFSMRPFLEDNRDKALLAKVKDIQVGDAVLAETAPKHYVLHRIIKIQGETVTLRGDGNLGTEVCHVNDVHGYAIGFYRKGRTNLDKTNGIKWRTYSHIWTALYPVRRYLLAAYRRIWIPLFGPI
;
A
#
# COMPACT_ATOMS: atom_id res chain seq x y z
N MET A 1 -52.55 13.56 -8.15
CA MET A 1 -51.50 14.06 -7.23
C MET A 1 -51.55 13.18 -5.98
N SER A 2 -50.55 12.46 -5.52
CA SER A 2 -49.18 12.23 -5.94
C SER A 2 -48.84 10.83 -5.39
N SER A 3 -48.39 9.93 -6.25
CA SER A 3 -47.71 8.71 -5.84
C SER A 3 -46.41 9.11 -5.11
N ASN A 4 -46.08 8.41 -4.03
CA ASN A 4 -44.83 8.60 -3.32
C ASN A 4 -44.29 7.23 -2.86
N PRO A 5 -43.43 6.55 -3.64
CA PRO A 5 -42.68 5.41 -3.14
C PRO A 5 -41.39 5.94 -2.50
N LYS A 6 -41.30 5.93 -1.17
CA LYS A 6 -40.06 6.23 -0.45
C LYS A 6 -39.30 4.95 -0.11
N ASN A 7 -38.04 4.96 -0.54
CA ASN A 7 -36.88 4.25 0.00
C ASN A 7 -36.87 2.72 -0.10
N THR A 8 -36.47 2.25 -1.28
CA THR A 8 -35.72 1.00 -1.41
C THR A 8 -34.32 1.22 -0.83
N HIS A 9 -34.13 0.92 0.45
CA HIS A 9 -32.80 0.74 1.00
C HIS A 9 -32.19 -0.50 0.32
N SER A 10 -31.23 -0.27 -0.57
CA SER A 10 -30.40 -1.32 -1.15
C SER A 10 -29.57 -1.97 -0.04
N HIS A 11 -30.08 -3.04 0.56
CA HIS A 11 -29.29 -3.97 1.35
C HIS A 11 -28.28 -4.66 0.42
N GLN A 12 -27.09 -4.07 0.28
CA GLN A 12 -25.94 -4.85 -0.16
C GLN A 12 -25.69 -5.91 0.93
N PRO A 13 -25.58 -7.20 0.58
CA PRO A 13 -25.26 -8.23 1.55
C PRO A 13 -23.92 -7.88 2.21
N ALA A 14 -23.86 -8.00 3.53
CA ALA A 14 -22.63 -7.79 4.29
C ALA A 14 -21.54 -8.71 3.70
N ALA A 15 -20.50 -8.10 3.11
CA ALA A 15 -19.41 -8.84 2.51
C ALA A 15 -18.78 -9.75 3.58
N LYS A 16 -18.72 -11.05 3.31
CA LYS A 16 -18.08 -12.00 4.21
C LYS A 16 -16.56 -11.78 4.14
N GLU A 17 -15.98 -11.17 5.17
CA GLU A 17 -14.54 -11.00 5.27
C GLU A 17 -13.86 -12.33 5.61
N LEU A 18 -12.85 -12.69 4.82
CA LEU A 18 -12.03 -13.88 5.03
C LEU A 18 -10.59 -13.44 5.26
N GLN A 19 -10.01 -13.83 6.40
CA GLN A 19 -8.59 -13.60 6.68
C GLN A 19 -7.79 -14.80 6.20
N ILE A 20 -6.89 -14.55 5.25
CA ILE A 20 -6.03 -15.56 4.64
C ILE A 20 -4.58 -15.14 4.87
N GLU A 21 -3.70 -16.10 5.16
CA GLU A 21 -2.28 -15.84 5.31
C GLU A 21 -1.68 -15.30 4.00
N ASN A 22 -0.88 -14.24 4.09
CA ASN A 22 -0.21 -13.62 2.95
C ASN A 22 0.58 -14.62 2.08
N ARG A 23 1.24 -15.61 2.70
CA ARG A 23 2.00 -16.67 2.01
C ARG A 23 1.16 -17.58 1.12
N LYS A 24 -0.16 -17.63 1.33
CA LYS A 24 -1.13 -18.40 0.52
C LYS A 24 -1.88 -17.51 -0.46
N PHE A 25 -2.21 -16.29 -0.02
CA PHE A 25 -3.02 -15.36 -0.80
C PHE A 25 -2.23 -14.61 -1.88
N LEU A 26 -1.03 -14.10 -1.56
CA LEU A 26 -0.27 -13.26 -2.48
C LEU A 26 0.27 -13.99 -3.71
N PRO A 27 0.63 -15.29 -3.68
CA PRO A 27 0.93 -16.03 -4.91
C PRO A 27 -0.19 -15.99 -5.94
N GLU A 28 -1.46 -16.10 -5.51
CA GLU A 28 -2.62 -16.01 -6.43
C GLU A 28 -2.80 -14.60 -6.99
N VAL A 29 -2.54 -13.58 -6.17
CA VAL A 29 -2.52 -12.18 -6.63
C VAL A 29 -1.45 -12.00 -7.70
N ILE A 30 -0.24 -12.51 -7.46
CA ILE A 30 0.88 -12.43 -8.41
C ILE A 30 0.53 -13.14 -9.72
N LYS A 31 -0.15 -14.28 -9.66
CA LYS A 31 -0.67 -14.98 -10.84
C LYS A 31 -1.61 -14.09 -11.65
N LEU A 32 -2.60 -13.45 -11.02
CA LEU A 32 -3.52 -12.52 -11.69
C LEU A 32 -2.79 -11.32 -12.30
N LEU A 33 -1.81 -10.76 -11.58
CA LEU A 33 -0.96 -9.69 -12.12
C LEU A 33 -0.19 -10.19 -13.35
N ASN A 34 0.35 -11.42 -13.30
CA ASN A 34 1.08 -12.02 -14.41
C ASN A 34 0.22 -12.27 -15.66
N GLU A 35 -1.06 -12.54 -15.48
CA GLU A 35 -2.08 -12.65 -16.54
C GLU A 35 -2.50 -11.27 -17.10
N GLY A 36 -2.00 -10.18 -16.53
CA GLY A 36 -2.26 -8.81 -16.99
C GLY A 36 -3.44 -8.13 -16.30
N HIS A 37 -4.03 -8.76 -15.29
CA HIS A 37 -5.09 -8.14 -14.50
C HIS A 37 -4.53 -7.09 -13.53
N THR A 38 -5.39 -6.14 -13.16
CA THR A 38 -5.15 -5.26 -12.02
C THR A 38 -5.85 -5.81 -10.79
N VAL A 39 -5.18 -5.80 -9.64
CA VAL A 39 -5.74 -6.34 -8.39
C VAL A 39 -5.87 -5.22 -7.37
N THR A 40 -7.05 -5.09 -6.76
CA THR A 40 -7.25 -4.20 -5.60
C THR A 40 -7.09 -5.01 -4.33
N LEU A 41 -6.05 -4.70 -3.56
CA LEU A 41 -5.75 -5.35 -2.27
C LEU A 41 -6.11 -4.45 -1.10
N GLN A 42 -6.82 -4.99 -0.11
CA GLN A 42 -6.94 -4.33 1.18
C GLN A 42 -5.63 -4.45 1.95
N LEU A 43 -5.14 -3.32 2.46
CA LEU A 43 -3.86 -3.27 3.15
C LEU A 43 -4.01 -3.76 4.57
N ARG A 44 -3.06 -4.60 4.98
CA ARG A 44 -2.94 -5.10 6.35
C ARG A 44 -1.59 -4.73 6.94
N GLY A 45 -1.60 -4.35 8.21
CA GLY A 45 -0.43 -3.93 8.98
C GLY A 45 -0.16 -2.43 8.93
N PHE A 46 0.90 -2.03 9.63
CA PHE A 46 1.23 -0.64 9.88
C PHE A 46 2.55 -0.20 9.25
N SER A 47 3.19 -1.06 8.45
CA SER A 47 4.52 -0.82 7.88
C SER A 47 4.56 0.36 6.91
N MET A 48 3.40 0.78 6.40
CA MET A 48 3.25 1.93 5.49
C MET A 48 2.63 3.17 6.17
N ARG A 49 2.50 3.18 7.50
CA ARG A 49 2.13 4.39 8.24
C ARG A 49 3.18 5.49 8.05
N PRO A 50 2.82 6.77 8.05
CA PRO A 50 1.48 7.33 8.23
C PRO A 50 0.65 7.39 6.93
N PHE A 51 1.17 6.91 5.80
CA PHE A 51 0.48 7.09 4.51
C PHE A 51 -0.69 6.14 4.33
N LEU A 52 -0.53 4.90 4.77
CA LEU A 52 -1.53 3.86 4.61
C LEU A 52 -1.87 3.26 5.97
N GLU A 53 -3.16 3.04 6.18
CA GLU A 53 -3.71 2.57 7.45
C GLU A 53 -4.30 1.16 7.32
N ASP A 54 -4.09 0.35 8.36
CA ASP A 54 -4.54 -1.04 8.42
C ASP A 54 -6.06 -1.12 8.27
N ASN A 55 -6.51 -2.08 7.46
CA ASN A 55 -7.91 -2.38 7.21
C ASN A 55 -8.77 -1.23 6.64
N ARG A 56 -8.19 -0.06 6.37
CA ARG A 56 -8.88 1.13 5.85
C ARG A 56 -8.56 1.37 4.38
N ASP A 57 -7.29 1.31 4.03
CA ASP A 57 -6.80 1.72 2.72
C ASP A 57 -6.61 0.51 1.80
N LYS A 58 -6.79 0.71 0.50
CA LYS A 58 -6.62 -0.34 -0.52
C LYS A 58 -5.58 0.08 -1.55
N ALA A 59 -4.73 -0.84 -1.99
CA ALA A 59 -3.77 -0.64 -3.07
C ALA A 59 -4.32 -1.20 -4.38
N LEU A 60 -4.27 -0.41 -5.44
CA LEU A 60 -4.48 -0.89 -6.80
C LEU A 60 -3.11 -1.29 -7.38
N LEU A 61 -2.92 -2.58 -7.61
CA LEU A 61 -1.69 -3.16 -8.14
C LEU A 61 -1.84 -3.54 -9.61
N ALA A 62 -0.75 -3.44 -10.34
CA ALA A 62 -0.60 -3.97 -11.69
C ALA A 62 0.77 -4.64 -11.86
N LYS A 63 0.90 -5.46 -12.91
CA LYS A 63 2.17 -6.07 -13.30
C LYS A 63 3.25 -5.02 -13.44
N VAL A 64 4.39 -5.24 -12.79
CA VAL A 64 5.56 -4.39 -12.96
C VAL A 64 6.03 -4.44 -14.42
N LYS A 65 6.39 -3.28 -14.96
CA LYS A 65 7.03 -3.16 -16.28
C LYS A 65 8.44 -2.65 -16.10
N ASP A 66 8.54 -1.45 -15.56
CA ASP A 66 9.77 -0.79 -15.18
C ASP A 66 9.70 -0.41 -13.70
N ILE A 67 10.82 -0.49 -13.00
CA ILE A 67 10.93 -0.04 -11.61
C ILE A 67 11.82 1.19 -11.51
N GLN A 68 11.43 2.12 -10.65
CA GLN A 68 12.26 3.28 -10.31
C GLN A 68 12.29 3.49 -8.79
N VAL A 69 13.32 4.20 -8.32
CA VAL A 69 13.38 4.65 -6.93
C VAL A 69 12.19 5.54 -6.63
N GLY A 70 11.51 5.26 -5.51
CA GLY A 70 10.31 5.96 -5.06
C GLY A 70 9.00 5.22 -5.34
N ASP A 71 9.00 4.20 -6.20
CA ASP A 71 7.82 3.39 -6.48
C ASP A 71 7.44 2.52 -5.27
N ALA A 72 6.14 2.39 -5.02
CA ALA A 72 5.61 1.42 -4.07
C ALA A 72 5.34 0.11 -4.82
N VAL A 73 5.97 -0.98 -4.40
CA VAL A 73 5.97 -2.25 -5.12
C VAL A 73 5.62 -3.41 -4.19
N LEU A 74 4.95 -4.42 -4.73
CA LEU A 74 4.77 -5.72 -4.12
C LEU A 74 5.97 -6.58 -4.50
N ALA A 75 6.76 -6.96 -3.51
CA ALA A 75 7.99 -7.72 -3.71
C ALA A 75 8.08 -8.91 -2.75
N GLU A 76 8.75 -9.96 -3.20
CA GLU A 76 9.12 -11.12 -2.40
C GLU A 76 10.55 -10.94 -1.88
N THR A 77 10.74 -10.93 -0.56
CA THR A 77 12.05 -10.65 0.07
C THR A 77 12.69 -11.89 0.66
N ALA A 78 11.90 -12.95 0.82
CA ALA A 78 12.33 -14.31 1.13
C ALA A 78 11.23 -15.26 0.63
N PRO A 79 11.47 -16.58 0.53
CA PRO A 79 10.47 -17.52 0.02
C PRO A 79 9.11 -17.40 0.74
N LYS A 80 8.07 -17.03 -0.03
CA LYS A 80 6.70 -16.75 0.41
C LYS A 80 6.56 -15.61 1.43
N HIS A 81 7.57 -14.75 1.54
CA HIS A 81 7.56 -13.55 2.37
C HIS A 81 7.46 -12.31 1.50
N TYR A 82 6.28 -11.69 1.54
CA TYR A 82 5.94 -10.59 0.65
C TYR A 82 5.75 -9.29 1.43
N VAL A 83 6.21 -8.20 0.82
CA VAL A 83 6.09 -6.84 1.36
C VAL A 83 5.54 -5.89 0.29
N LEU A 84 4.76 -4.91 0.71
CA LEU A 84 4.33 -3.80 -0.13
C LEU A 84 5.03 -2.52 0.34
N HIS A 85 6.21 -2.26 -0.19
CA HIS A 85 7.10 -1.21 0.31
C HIS A 85 7.63 -0.33 -0.80
N ARG A 86 8.28 0.77 -0.43
CA ARG A 86 8.85 1.71 -1.37
C ARG A 86 10.26 1.30 -1.75
N ILE A 87 10.60 1.37 -3.03
CA ILE A 87 11.98 1.25 -3.49
C ILE A 87 12.74 2.50 -3.07
N ILE A 88 13.78 2.32 -2.24
CA ILE A 88 14.65 3.43 -1.81
C ILE A 88 15.99 3.45 -2.55
N LYS A 89 16.37 2.31 -3.14
CA LYS A 89 17.63 2.16 -3.87
C LYS A 89 17.54 0.98 -4.83
N ILE A 90 18.14 1.14 -6.01
CA ILE A 90 18.37 0.06 -6.98
C ILE A 90 19.87 0.05 -7.28
N GLN A 91 20.51 -1.11 -7.17
CA GLN A 91 21.93 -1.30 -7.46
C GLN A 91 22.12 -2.58 -8.27
N GLY A 92 22.30 -2.42 -9.58
CA GLY A 92 22.29 -3.57 -10.50
C GLY A 92 20.97 -4.33 -10.35
N GLU A 93 21.06 -5.61 -10.01
CA GLU A 93 19.90 -6.49 -9.83
C GLU A 93 19.35 -6.50 -8.40
N THR A 94 19.96 -5.76 -7.48
CA THR A 94 19.53 -5.67 -6.09
C THR A 94 18.61 -4.46 -5.88
N VAL A 95 17.45 -4.70 -5.27
CA VAL A 95 16.47 -3.68 -4.91
C VAL A 95 16.38 -3.58 -3.39
N THR A 96 16.56 -2.38 -2.86
CA THR A 96 16.35 -2.09 -1.44
C THR A 96 14.99 -1.44 -1.24
N LEU A 97 14.20 -2.04 -0.37
CA LEU A 97 12.84 -1.65 -0.04
C LEU A 97 12.78 -1.10 1.38
N ARG A 98 11.79 -0.23 1.63
CA ARG A 98 11.49 0.27 2.98
C ARG A 98 10.02 0.59 3.11
N GLY A 99 9.40 0.06 4.16
CA GLY A 99 8.06 0.48 4.58
C GLY A 99 8.08 1.92 5.11
N ASP A 100 7.09 2.74 4.77
CA ASP A 100 7.05 4.17 5.15
C ASP A 100 6.95 4.40 6.68
N GLY A 101 6.53 3.38 7.45
CA GLY A 101 6.45 3.38 8.92
C GLY A 101 7.59 2.64 9.59
N ASN A 102 8.48 2.02 8.80
CA ASN A 102 9.61 1.23 9.28
C ASN A 102 10.92 2.03 9.17
N LEU A 103 11.85 1.76 10.08
CA LEU A 103 13.23 2.26 10.00
C LEU A 103 14.16 1.28 9.28
N GLY A 104 13.86 -0.02 9.38
CA GLY A 104 14.59 -1.09 8.70
C GLY A 104 14.40 -1.05 7.18
N THR A 105 15.21 -1.84 6.49
CA THR A 105 15.14 -2.05 5.05
C THR A 105 15.02 -3.53 4.77
N GLU A 106 14.29 -3.84 3.72
CA GLU A 106 14.27 -5.17 3.13
C GLU A 106 15.05 -5.14 1.81
N VAL A 107 15.56 -6.31 1.39
CA VAL A 107 16.31 -6.44 0.14
C VAL A 107 15.72 -7.59 -0.65
N CYS A 108 15.59 -7.42 -1.96
CA CYS A 108 15.16 -8.47 -2.88
C CYS A 108 15.89 -8.35 -4.22
N HIS A 109 15.79 -9.39 -5.04
CA HIS A 109 16.21 -9.31 -6.43
C HIS A 109 15.20 -8.50 -7.24
N VAL A 110 15.62 -7.88 -8.34
CA VAL A 110 14.72 -7.16 -9.26
C VAL A 110 13.60 -8.05 -9.80
N ASN A 111 13.91 -9.32 -10.05
CA ASN A 111 12.94 -10.32 -10.54
C ASN A 111 11.92 -10.74 -9.48
N ASP A 112 12.19 -10.46 -8.20
CA ASP A 112 11.26 -10.75 -7.10
C ASP A 112 10.27 -9.59 -6.86
N VAL A 113 10.35 -8.53 -7.68
CA VAL A 113 9.34 -7.48 -7.72
C VAL A 113 8.21 -7.92 -8.64
N HIS A 114 7.06 -8.22 -8.07
CA HIS A 114 5.95 -8.84 -8.80
C HIS A 114 4.89 -7.83 -9.27
N GLY A 115 4.75 -6.70 -8.58
CA GLY A 115 3.74 -5.71 -8.93
C GLY A 115 4.12 -4.30 -8.49
N TYR A 116 3.57 -3.30 -9.17
CA TYR A 116 3.68 -1.90 -8.77
C TYR A 116 2.31 -1.37 -8.34
N ALA A 117 2.28 -0.51 -7.33
CA ALA A 117 1.08 0.16 -6.90
C ALA A 117 0.81 1.37 -7.80
N ILE A 118 -0.27 1.31 -8.59
CA ILE A 118 -0.75 2.43 -9.41
C ILE A 118 -1.23 3.58 -8.52
N GLY A 119 -1.85 3.23 -7.39
CA GLY A 119 -2.44 4.19 -6.48
C GLY A 119 -3.11 3.53 -5.30
N PHE A 120 -3.64 4.36 -4.41
CA PHE A 120 -4.31 3.92 -3.20
C PHE A 120 -5.71 4.54 -3.10
N TYR A 121 -6.68 3.73 -2.69
CA TYR A 121 -7.97 4.20 -2.23
C TYR A 121 -7.88 4.41 -0.72
N ARG A 122 -8.09 5.64 -0.27
CA ARG A 122 -7.88 6.03 1.13
C ARG A 122 -9.15 6.51 1.80
N LYS A 123 -9.32 6.19 3.08
CA LYS A 123 -10.44 6.70 3.93
C LYS A 123 -11.83 6.44 3.33
N GLY A 124 -12.03 5.28 2.70
CA GLY A 124 -13.30 4.94 2.05
C GLY A 124 -13.63 5.76 0.79
N ARG A 125 -12.71 6.60 0.29
CA ARG A 125 -12.89 7.36 -0.95
C ARG A 125 -12.75 6.44 -2.15
N THR A 126 -13.57 6.69 -3.17
CA THR A 126 -13.52 6.00 -4.49
C THR A 126 -12.51 6.63 -5.45
N ASN A 127 -11.98 7.81 -5.13
CA ASN A 127 -10.93 8.45 -5.91
C ASN A 127 -9.59 7.77 -5.65
N LEU A 128 -8.89 7.44 -6.73
CA LEU A 128 -7.56 6.82 -6.68
C LEU A 128 -6.48 7.87 -6.48
N ASP A 129 -5.77 7.80 -5.36
CA ASP A 129 -4.56 8.58 -5.13
C ASP A 129 -3.39 7.94 -5.89
N LYS A 130 -3.15 8.41 -7.12
CA LYS A 130 -2.13 7.84 -8.00
C LYS A 130 -0.71 8.07 -7.48
N THR A 131 0.11 7.02 -7.52
CA THR A 131 1.53 7.07 -7.11
C THR A 131 2.42 7.80 -8.12
N ASN A 132 1.99 7.90 -9.38
CA ASN A 132 2.71 8.64 -10.42
C ASN A 132 2.47 10.16 -10.39
N GLY A 133 1.57 10.65 -9.54
CA GLY A 133 1.27 12.07 -9.42
C GLY A 133 2.42 12.86 -8.77
N ILE A 134 2.58 14.12 -9.19
CA ILE A 134 3.59 15.06 -8.64
C ILE A 134 3.47 15.17 -7.12
N LYS A 135 2.24 15.18 -6.59
CA LYS A 135 1.98 15.18 -5.15
C LYS A 135 2.67 13.99 -4.48
N TRP A 136 2.37 12.77 -4.94
CA TRP A 136 2.94 11.56 -4.33
C TRP A 136 4.47 11.52 -4.43
N ARG A 137 5.03 11.87 -5.60
CA ARG A 137 6.48 11.92 -5.79
C ARG A 137 7.18 12.94 -4.88
N THR A 138 6.61 14.14 -4.76
CA THR A 138 7.16 15.20 -3.90
C THR A 138 7.06 14.82 -2.42
N TYR A 139 5.89 14.33 -1.99
CA TYR A 139 5.71 13.83 -0.62
C TYR A 139 6.63 12.68 -0.29
N SER A 140 6.79 11.73 -1.22
CA SER A 140 7.71 10.61 -1.09
C SER A 140 9.14 11.10 -0.93
N HIS A 141 9.58 12.04 -1.75
CA HIS A 141 10.94 12.56 -1.70
C HIS A 141 11.23 13.26 -0.37
N ILE A 142 10.31 14.12 0.09
CA ILE A 142 10.39 14.78 1.39
C ILE A 142 10.44 13.74 2.52
N TRP A 143 9.57 12.72 2.48
CA TRP A 143 9.54 11.68 3.52
C TRP A 143 10.81 10.83 3.57
N THR A 144 11.40 10.54 2.41
CA THR A 144 12.69 9.84 2.34
C THR A 144 13.85 10.72 2.81
N ALA A 145 13.82 12.03 2.53
CA ALA A 145 14.84 12.97 2.98
C ALA A 145 14.78 13.21 4.50
N LEU A 146 13.59 13.17 5.10
CA LEU A 146 13.37 13.32 6.54
C LEU A 146 13.76 12.09 7.38
N TYR A 147 14.42 11.09 6.79
CA TYR A 147 14.86 9.87 7.48
C TYR A 147 15.58 10.09 8.84
N PRO A 148 16.53 11.03 9.02
CA PRO A 148 17.20 11.22 10.31
C PRO A 148 16.23 11.65 11.43
N VAL A 149 15.18 12.40 11.10
CA VAL A 149 14.17 12.89 12.06
C VAL A 149 12.96 11.94 12.14
N ARG A 150 12.80 11.04 11.17
CA ARG A 150 11.67 10.12 11.03
C ARG A 150 11.45 9.25 12.26
N ARG A 151 12.52 8.87 12.99
CA ARG A 151 12.38 8.14 14.27
C ARG A 151 11.54 8.93 15.28
N TYR A 152 11.78 10.23 15.40
CA TYR A 152 11.05 11.11 16.32
C TYR A 152 9.65 11.42 15.80
N LEU A 153 9.49 11.68 14.50
CA LEU A 153 8.18 11.91 13.89
C LEU A 153 7.24 10.71 14.06
N LEU A 154 7.73 9.50 13.80
CA LEU A 154 6.96 8.27 14.00
C LEU A 154 6.66 8.01 15.49
N ALA A 155 7.57 8.36 16.39
CA ALA A 155 7.34 8.26 17.83
C ALA A 155 6.25 9.23 18.30
N ALA A 156 6.32 10.50 17.88
CA ALA A 156 5.30 11.51 18.17
C ALA A 156 3.94 11.14 17.55
N TYR A 157 3.92 10.69 16.30
CA TYR A 157 2.70 10.23 15.66
C TYR A 157 2.04 9.08 16.42
N ARG A 158 2.82 8.05 16.81
CA ARG A 158 2.29 6.89 17.53
C ARG A 158 1.86 7.20 18.97
N ARG A 159 2.62 8.04 19.69
CA ARG A 159 2.40 8.26 21.13
C ARG A 159 1.53 9.46 21.47
N ILE A 160 1.45 10.45 20.58
CA ILE A 160 0.79 11.73 20.83
C ILE A 160 -0.38 11.90 19.86
N TRP A 161 -0.13 11.76 18.55
CA TRP A 161 -1.16 12.05 17.55
C TRP A 161 -2.29 11.03 17.52
N ILE A 162 -1.97 9.73 17.39
CA ILE A 162 -2.99 8.67 17.31
C ILE A 162 -3.92 8.69 18.54
N PRO A 163 -3.43 8.82 19.79
CA PRO A 163 -4.32 8.92 20.95
C PRO A 163 -5.20 10.17 20.99
N LEU A 164 -4.72 11.30 20.46
CA LEU A 164 -5.44 12.59 20.56
C LEU A 164 -6.42 12.81 19.40
N PHE A 165 -6.06 12.40 18.18
CA PHE A 165 -6.79 12.75 16.96
C PHE A 165 -7.17 11.54 16.10
N GLY A 166 -6.72 10.33 16.48
CA GLY A 166 -6.84 9.13 15.65
C GLY A 166 -5.85 9.09 14.49
N PRO A 167 -5.83 7.99 13.72
CA PRO A 167 -4.96 7.83 12.56
C PRO A 167 -5.33 8.78 11.41
N ILE A 168 -4.32 9.42 10.80
CA ILE A 168 -4.45 10.33 9.66
C ILE A 168 -5.01 9.65 8.44
#